data_AF-A0A945FPF1-F1
#
_entry.id   AF-A0A945FPF1-F1
#
_cell.length_a   1.000
_cell.length_b   1.000
_cell.length_c   1.000
_cell.angle_alpha   90.00
_cell.angle_beta   90.00
_cell.angle_gamma   90.00
#
_symmetry.space_group_name_H-M   'P 1'
#
loop_
_entity.id
_entity.type
_entity.pdbx_description
1 polymer ?
#
loop_
_entity_poly.entity_id
_entity_poly.type
_entity_poly.pdbx_seq_one_letter_code
_entity_poly.pdbx_strand_id
1 'polypeptide(L)'
;MFRFFILLVCLLLVVLTASGVYQSVTHVDTLSCTALSGCYSKITEMLSQASMTSYEVVGLIHTISTFALLVFLGAMLLTSFLHKAARLKSVFNTILLIALVITQVQLSMHPAFLPTQALNHFAHYLLSALSLFIGYAIFLSSQVGFIRKTEASRQYLLTVAATLLLLQLVLGTWLAANNAGLVCGDFPRCLNSWWPQANYQNAFNFLAPLSFSAKVALN
;
A
#
# COMPACT_ATOMS: atom_id res chain seq x y z
N MET A 1 3.32 -1.90 -25.56
CA MET A 1 2.02 -2.07 -24.87
C MET A 1 2.19 -2.63 -23.46
N PHE A 2 2.81 -3.82 -23.27
CA PHE A 2 3.03 -4.41 -21.93
C PHE A 2 3.63 -3.44 -20.89
N ARG A 3 4.72 -2.73 -21.24
CA ARG A 3 5.37 -1.74 -20.36
C ARG A 3 4.49 -0.56 -19.95
N PHE A 4 3.59 -0.14 -20.83
CA PHE A 4 2.65 0.94 -20.55
C PHE A 4 1.63 0.50 -19.49
N PHE A 5 1.12 -0.73 -19.61
CA PHE A 5 0.21 -1.29 -18.59
C PHE A 5 0.89 -1.43 -17.22
N ILE A 6 2.17 -1.81 -17.17
CA ILE A 6 2.91 -1.87 -15.90
C ILE A 6 2.96 -0.48 -15.23
N LEU A 7 3.32 0.57 -15.98
CA LEU A 7 3.39 1.93 -15.42
C LEU A 7 2.03 2.40 -14.90
N LEU A 8 0.95 2.08 -15.64
CA LEU A 8 -0.41 2.44 -15.25
C LEU A 8 -0.87 1.68 -14.00
N VAL A 9 -0.56 0.38 -13.91
CA VAL A 9 -0.80 -0.44 -12.71
C VAL A 9 -0.04 0.14 -11.51
N CYS A 10 1.25 0.47 -11.65
CA CYS A 10 2.03 1.09 -10.59
C CYS A 10 1.46 2.44 -10.15
N LEU A 11 1.06 3.29 -11.10
CA LEU A 11 0.41 4.58 -10.81
C LEU A 11 -0.87 4.37 -10.01
N LEU A 12 -1.74 3.45 -10.43
CA LEU A 12 -2.99 3.14 -9.75
C LEU A 12 -2.76 2.57 -8.34
N LEU A 13 -1.75 1.71 -8.15
CA LEU A 13 -1.37 1.23 -6.82
C LEU A 13 -0.94 2.37 -5.89
N VAL A 14 -0.19 3.36 -6.40
CA VAL A 14 0.18 4.56 -5.64
C VAL A 14 -1.06 5.39 -5.29
N VAL A 15 -1.94 5.65 -6.27
CA VAL A 15 -3.19 6.40 -6.05
C VAL A 15 -4.08 5.71 -5.02
N LEU A 16 -4.23 4.39 -5.10
CA LEU A 16 -5.02 3.61 -4.14
C LEU A 16 -4.43 3.64 -2.74
N THR A 17 -3.11 3.52 -2.62
CA THR A 17 -2.44 3.59 -1.33
C THR A 17 -2.59 4.99 -0.73
N ALA A 18 -2.38 6.06 -1.50
CA ALA A 18 -2.51 7.44 -1.03
C ALA A 18 -3.94 7.80 -0.62
N SER A 19 -4.93 7.44 -1.45
CA SER A 19 -6.35 7.66 -1.14
C SER A 19 -6.81 6.81 0.06
N GLY A 20 -6.35 5.57 0.19
CA GLY A 20 -6.64 4.73 1.37
C GLY A 20 -6.05 5.29 2.66
N VAL A 21 -4.82 5.81 2.62
CA VAL A 21 -4.21 6.52 3.76
C VAL A 21 -5.06 7.73 4.14
N TYR A 22 -5.44 8.57 3.16
CA TYR A 22 -6.27 9.73 3.42
C TYR A 22 -7.59 9.36 4.12
N GLN A 23 -8.29 8.36 3.60
CA GLN A 23 -9.54 7.87 4.18
C GLN A 23 -9.36 7.40 5.62
N SER A 24 -8.30 6.61 5.88
CA SER A 24 -8.00 6.08 7.22
C SER A 24 -7.74 7.18 8.26
N VAL A 25 -7.11 8.29 7.86
CA VAL A 25 -6.79 9.42 8.75
C VAL A 25 -8.01 10.30 9.00
N THR A 26 -8.88 10.47 8.00
CA THR A 26 -10.04 11.37 8.14
C THR A 26 -11.19 10.79 8.97
N HIS A 27 -11.16 9.48 9.30
CA HIS A 27 -12.19 8.79 10.09
C HIS A 27 -13.63 9.00 9.60
N VAL A 28 -13.81 9.43 8.35
CA VAL A 28 -15.14 9.56 7.74
C VAL A 28 -15.57 8.18 7.28
N ASP A 29 -16.80 7.79 7.61
CA ASP A 29 -17.43 6.57 7.09
C ASP A 29 -17.51 6.64 5.56
N THR A 30 -16.44 6.20 4.91
CA THR A 30 -16.34 6.18 3.46
C THR A 30 -17.19 5.07 2.88
N LEU A 31 -17.60 5.27 1.62
CA LEU A 31 -18.26 4.40 0.66
C LEU A 31 -18.01 2.87 0.83
N SER A 32 -18.53 2.24 1.88
CA SER A 32 -18.42 0.79 2.06
C SER A 32 -19.56 0.12 1.32
N CYS A 33 -19.32 -0.25 0.07
CA CYS A 33 -20.26 -1.04 -0.73
C CYS A 33 -19.73 -2.49 -0.84
N THR A 34 -20.55 -3.45 -0.45
CA THR A 34 -20.20 -4.88 -0.49
C THR A 34 -20.60 -5.55 -1.82
N ALA A 35 -21.54 -4.94 -2.56
CA ALA A 35 -22.03 -5.43 -3.84
C ALA A 35 -21.80 -4.43 -4.97
N LEU A 36 -21.49 -4.94 -6.18
CA LEU A 36 -21.24 -4.13 -7.37
C LEU A 36 -22.41 -3.19 -7.70
N SER A 37 -23.66 -3.67 -7.56
CA SER A 37 -24.86 -2.86 -7.78
C SER A 37 -24.95 -1.69 -6.80
N GLY A 38 -24.62 -1.92 -5.53
CA GLY A 38 -24.56 -0.89 -4.50
C GLY A 38 -23.42 0.12 -4.73
N CYS A 39 -22.27 -0.35 -5.20
CA CYS A 39 -21.18 0.56 -5.58
C CYS A 39 -21.58 1.43 -6.77
N TYR A 40 -22.22 0.85 -7.80
CA TYR A 40 -22.68 1.58 -8.98
C TYR A 40 -23.70 2.66 -8.62
N SER A 41 -24.75 2.32 -7.86
CA SER A 41 -25.77 3.29 -7.47
C SER A 41 -25.19 4.46 -6.68
N LYS A 42 -24.24 4.18 -5.78
CA LYS A 42 -23.60 5.21 -4.95
C LYS A 42 -22.67 6.12 -5.76
N ILE A 43 -21.93 5.58 -6.72
CA ILE A 43 -21.13 6.37 -7.66
C ILE A 43 -22.02 7.31 -8.48
N THR A 44 -23.14 6.80 -9.01
CA THR A 44 -24.08 7.62 -9.79
C THR A 44 -24.73 8.71 -8.96
N GLU A 45 -25.04 8.44 -7.69
CA GLU A 45 -25.55 9.43 -6.75
C GLU A 45 -24.54 10.57 -6.55
N MET A 46 -23.27 10.24 -6.26
CA MET A 46 -22.21 11.22 -6.06
C MET A 46 -21.92 12.07 -7.30
N LEU A 47 -21.91 11.45 -8.49
CA LEU A 47 -21.71 12.16 -9.76
C LEU A 47 -22.88 13.09 -10.12
N SER A 48 -24.05 12.89 -9.50
CA SER A 48 -25.24 13.74 -9.72
C SER A 48 -25.33 14.94 -8.77
N GLN A 49 -24.44 15.01 -7.76
CA GLN A 49 -24.42 16.12 -6.81
C GLN A 49 -23.80 17.40 -7.42
N ALA A 50 -24.40 18.55 -7.12
CA ALA A 50 -23.95 19.86 -7.62
C ALA A 50 -22.62 20.34 -6.98
N SER A 51 -22.27 19.82 -5.80
CA SER A 51 -21.02 20.13 -5.10
C SER A 51 -20.55 18.91 -4.32
N MET A 52 -19.31 18.49 -4.53
CA MET A 52 -18.69 17.37 -3.81
C MET A 52 -17.74 17.88 -2.74
N THR A 53 -17.78 17.28 -1.58
CA THR A 53 -16.79 17.51 -0.52
C THR A 53 -15.46 16.83 -0.86
N SER A 54 -14.37 17.24 -0.19
CA SER A 54 -13.03 16.66 -0.43
C SER A 54 -12.98 15.15 -0.13
N TYR A 55 -13.71 14.66 0.89
CA TYR A 55 -13.72 13.23 1.23
C TYR A 55 -14.50 12.41 0.19
N GLU A 56 -15.59 12.95 -0.36
CA GLU A 56 -16.37 12.31 -1.44
C GLU A 56 -15.55 12.14 -2.71
N VAL A 57 -14.81 13.19 -3.08
CA VAL A 57 -13.90 13.14 -4.24
C VAL A 57 -12.84 12.06 -4.06
N VAL A 58 -12.21 11.98 -2.88
CA VAL A 58 -11.20 10.95 -2.61
C VAL A 58 -11.81 9.54 -2.60
N GLY A 59 -13.01 9.37 -2.04
CA GLY A 59 -13.79 8.13 -2.10
C GLY A 59 -14.06 7.65 -3.53
N LEU A 60 -14.50 8.57 -4.38
CA LEU A 60 -14.75 8.30 -5.80
C LEU A 60 -13.47 7.92 -6.54
N ILE A 61 -12.38 8.68 -6.34
CA ILE A 61 -11.06 8.39 -6.93
C ILE A 61 -10.59 6.99 -6.52
N HIS A 62 -10.69 6.65 -5.24
CA HIS A 62 -10.30 5.33 -4.73
C HIS A 62 -11.09 4.22 -5.44
N THR A 63 -12.42 4.37 -5.50
CA THR A 63 -13.31 3.35 -6.07
C THR A 63 -13.08 3.15 -7.57
N ILE A 64 -13.02 4.25 -8.35
CA ILE A 64 -12.75 4.17 -9.80
C ILE A 64 -11.36 3.59 -10.06
N SER A 65 -10.36 3.96 -9.25
CA SER A 65 -8.99 3.45 -9.38
C SER A 65 -8.91 1.94 -9.12
N THR A 66 -9.71 1.40 -8.19
CA THR A 66 -9.79 -0.04 -7.93
C THR A 66 -10.29 -0.80 -9.15
N PHE A 67 -11.38 -0.33 -9.78
CA PHE A 67 -11.89 -0.96 -11.00
C PHE A 67 -10.89 -0.85 -12.15
N ALA A 68 -10.28 0.32 -12.34
CA ALA A 68 -9.26 0.52 -13.37
C ALA A 68 -8.06 -0.41 -13.16
N LEU A 69 -7.60 -0.58 -11.92
CA LEU A 69 -6.48 -1.46 -11.58
C LEU A 69 -6.75 -2.91 -12.02
N LEU A 70 -7.94 -3.44 -11.74
CA LEU A 70 -8.32 -4.80 -12.12
C LEU A 70 -8.32 -4.99 -13.65
N VAL A 71 -8.85 -4.01 -14.39
CA VAL A 71 -8.85 -4.03 -15.86
C VAL A 71 -7.42 -4.04 -16.41
N PHE A 72 -6.53 -3.18 -15.90
CA PHE A 72 -5.16 -3.12 -16.38
C PHE A 72 -4.31 -4.31 -15.95
N LEU A 73 -4.58 -4.92 -14.79
CA LEU A 73 -3.97 -6.20 -14.41
C LEU A 73 -4.38 -7.33 -15.36
N GLY A 74 -5.66 -7.38 -15.75
CA GLY A 74 -6.15 -8.32 -16.78
C GLY A 74 -5.47 -8.12 -18.13
N ALA A 75 -5.40 -6.87 -18.60
CA ALA A 75 -4.68 -6.51 -19.83
C ALA A 75 -3.18 -6.84 -19.76
N MET A 76 -2.55 -6.63 -18.61
CA MET A 76 -1.15 -6.98 -18.35
C MET A 76 -0.95 -8.50 -18.41
N LEU A 77 -1.84 -9.29 -17.79
CA LEU A 77 -1.78 -10.75 -17.84
C LEU A 77 -1.91 -11.28 -19.28
N LEU A 78 -2.91 -10.81 -20.03
CA LEU A 78 -3.11 -11.19 -21.43
C LEU A 78 -1.89 -10.88 -22.29
N THR A 79 -1.35 -9.66 -22.17
CA THR A 79 -0.17 -9.25 -22.94
C THR A 79 1.13 -9.90 -22.46
N SER A 80 1.19 -10.40 -21.23
CA SER A 80 2.32 -11.17 -20.69
C SER A 80 2.51 -12.50 -21.45
N PHE A 81 1.42 -13.18 -21.83
CA PHE A 81 1.49 -14.39 -22.65
C PHE A 81 1.99 -14.11 -24.08
N LEU A 82 1.72 -12.91 -24.61
CA LEU A 82 2.18 -12.49 -25.92
C LEU A 82 3.66 -12.08 -25.92
N HIS A 83 4.24 -11.80 -24.73
CA HIS A 83 5.64 -11.44 -24.61
C HIS A 83 6.53 -12.67 -24.85
N LYS A 84 7.43 -12.59 -25.84
CA LYS A 84 8.32 -13.71 -26.22
C LYS A 84 9.56 -13.81 -25.34
N ALA A 85 10.10 -12.68 -24.88
CA ALA A 85 11.25 -12.63 -23.98
C ALA A 85 10.79 -12.91 -22.54
N ALA A 86 11.45 -13.85 -21.84
CA ALA A 86 11.21 -14.15 -20.43
C ALA A 86 9.73 -14.40 -20.04
N ARG A 87 8.94 -15.01 -20.94
CA ARG A 87 7.49 -15.25 -20.80
C ARG A 87 7.12 -15.84 -19.45
N LEU A 88 7.78 -16.92 -19.03
CA LEU A 88 7.44 -17.62 -17.78
C LEU A 88 7.61 -16.71 -16.55
N LYS A 89 8.73 -15.97 -16.48
CA LYS A 89 9.01 -15.04 -15.38
C LYS A 89 8.01 -13.87 -15.36
N SER A 90 7.68 -13.33 -16.53
CA SER A 90 6.70 -12.25 -16.68
C SER A 90 5.30 -12.70 -16.26
N VAL A 91 4.87 -13.89 -16.70
CA VAL A 91 3.56 -14.47 -16.34
C VAL A 91 3.50 -14.77 -14.85
N PHE A 92 4.51 -15.44 -14.29
CA PHE A 92 4.58 -15.75 -12.86
C PHE A 92 4.49 -14.48 -11.99
N ASN A 93 5.29 -13.46 -12.28
CA ASN A 93 5.27 -12.21 -11.51
C ASN A 93 3.94 -11.45 -11.69
N THR A 94 3.31 -11.54 -12.86
CA THR A 94 1.98 -10.93 -13.09
C THR A 94 0.90 -11.65 -12.28
N ILE A 95 0.93 -12.98 -12.23
CA ILE A 95 0.00 -13.78 -11.40
C ILE A 95 0.23 -13.48 -9.91
N LEU A 96 1.49 -13.39 -9.48
CA LEU A 96 1.82 -13.03 -8.09
C LEU A 96 1.28 -11.64 -7.75
N LEU A 97 1.44 -10.66 -8.64
CA LEU A 97 0.90 -9.31 -8.44
C LEU A 97 -0.64 -9.32 -8.30
N ILE A 98 -1.32 -10.09 -9.16
CA ILE A 98 -2.78 -10.27 -9.07
C ILE A 98 -3.17 -10.90 -7.74
N ALA A 99 -2.46 -11.95 -7.31
CA ALA A 99 -2.72 -12.61 -6.03
C ALA A 99 -2.56 -11.65 -4.84
N LEU A 100 -1.51 -10.80 -4.84
CA LEU A 100 -1.30 -9.79 -3.79
C LEU A 100 -2.44 -8.76 -3.76
N VAL A 101 -2.88 -8.26 -4.92
CA VAL A 101 -4.00 -7.31 -5.00
C VAL A 101 -5.30 -7.96 -4.55
N ILE A 102 -5.56 -9.23 -4.89
CA ILE A 102 -6.71 -9.98 -4.39
C ILE A 102 -6.66 -10.10 -2.87
N THR A 103 -5.51 -10.45 -2.29
CA THR A 103 -5.33 -10.49 -0.83
C THR A 103 -5.62 -9.14 -0.19
N GLN A 104 -5.17 -8.03 -0.79
CA GLN A 104 -5.52 -6.69 -0.32
C GLN A 104 -7.03 -6.47 -0.35
N VAL A 105 -7.71 -6.72 -1.48
CA VAL A 105 -9.17 -6.56 -1.56
C VAL A 105 -9.89 -7.40 -0.50
N GLN A 106 -9.45 -8.64 -0.27
CA GLN A 106 -10.03 -9.50 0.76
C GLN A 106 -9.87 -8.94 2.17
N LEU A 107 -8.67 -8.43 2.51
CA LEU A 107 -8.41 -7.76 3.79
C LEU A 107 -9.26 -6.49 3.96
N SER A 108 -9.49 -5.73 2.88
CA SER A 108 -10.37 -4.55 2.91
C SER A 108 -11.83 -4.92 3.16
N MET A 109 -12.33 -5.97 2.50
CA MET A 109 -13.73 -6.40 2.64
C MET A 109 -14.00 -7.11 3.97
N HIS A 110 -13.00 -7.79 4.52
CA HIS A 110 -13.12 -8.59 5.75
C HIS A 110 -12.13 -8.07 6.81
N PRO A 111 -12.38 -6.88 7.39
CA PRO A 111 -11.48 -6.31 8.40
C PRO A 111 -11.35 -7.18 9.66
N ALA A 112 -12.27 -8.13 9.87
CA ALA A 112 -12.22 -9.09 10.97
C ALA A 112 -11.15 -10.19 10.80
N PHE A 113 -10.50 -10.31 9.64
CA PHE A 113 -9.42 -11.30 9.42
C PHE A 113 -8.19 -11.05 10.28
N LEU A 114 -7.92 -9.79 10.60
CA LEU A 114 -6.81 -9.40 11.47
C LEU A 114 -7.36 -8.86 12.79
N PRO A 115 -6.72 -9.18 13.93
CA PRO A 115 -7.23 -8.85 15.27
C PRO A 115 -7.35 -7.35 15.52
N THR A 116 -6.60 -6.51 14.82
CA THR A 116 -6.53 -5.07 15.06
C THR A 116 -6.58 -4.30 13.74
N GLN A 117 -7.18 -3.12 13.76
CA GLN A 117 -7.21 -2.23 12.58
C GLN A 117 -5.81 -1.75 12.20
N ALA A 118 -4.93 -1.50 13.19
CA ALA A 118 -3.53 -1.17 12.93
C ALA A 118 -2.82 -2.27 12.15
N LEU A 119 -3.01 -3.54 12.53
CA LEU A 119 -2.42 -4.66 11.79
C LEU A 119 -2.98 -4.77 10.37
N ASN A 120 -4.27 -4.46 10.18
CA ASN A 120 -4.87 -4.41 8.85
C ASN A 120 -4.22 -3.34 7.96
N HIS A 121 -4.12 -2.10 8.44
CA HIS A 121 -3.44 -1.03 7.69
C HIS A 121 -1.97 -1.35 7.42
N PHE A 122 -1.26 -1.88 8.42
CA PHE A 122 0.13 -2.31 8.29
C PHE A 122 0.30 -3.37 7.19
N ALA A 123 -0.54 -4.41 7.18
CA ALA A 123 -0.54 -5.44 6.16
C ALA A 123 -0.80 -4.84 4.76
N HIS A 124 -1.79 -3.94 4.66
CA HIS A 124 -2.08 -3.24 3.41
C HIS A 124 -0.89 -2.46 2.86
N TYR A 125 -0.19 -1.68 3.70
CA TYR A 125 0.97 -0.91 3.28
C TYR A 125 2.14 -1.79 2.82
N LEU A 126 2.41 -2.89 3.52
CA LEU A 126 3.45 -3.84 3.12
C LEU A 126 3.11 -4.54 1.80
N LEU A 127 1.86 -4.98 1.62
CA LEU A 127 1.39 -5.59 0.38
C LEU A 127 1.45 -4.60 -0.80
N SER A 128 1.11 -3.33 -0.59
CA SER A 128 1.26 -2.27 -1.61
C SER A 128 2.73 -2.04 -1.97
N ALA A 129 3.63 -1.96 -0.99
CA ALA A 129 5.05 -1.78 -1.22
C ALA A 129 5.65 -2.97 -2.00
N LEU A 130 5.28 -4.20 -1.64
CA LEU A 130 5.68 -5.41 -2.36
C LEU A 130 5.13 -5.44 -3.80
N SER A 131 3.87 -5.03 -3.98
CA SER A 131 3.24 -4.93 -5.31
C SER A 131 3.96 -3.94 -6.22
N LEU A 132 4.33 -2.77 -5.69
CA LEU A 132 5.13 -1.77 -6.43
C LEU A 132 6.54 -2.28 -6.74
N PHE A 133 7.18 -2.97 -5.80
CA PHE A 133 8.49 -3.59 -6.02
C PHE A 133 8.45 -4.64 -7.14
N ILE A 134 7.43 -5.51 -7.14
CA ILE A 134 7.22 -6.51 -8.19
C ILE A 134 6.93 -5.81 -9.53
N GLY A 135 6.06 -4.80 -9.56
CA GLY A 135 5.77 -4.02 -10.77
C GLY A 135 7.03 -3.39 -11.37
N TYR A 136 7.88 -2.80 -10.53
CA TYR A 136 9.17 -2.26 -10.94
C TYR A 136 10.13 -3.37 -11.45
N ALA A 137 10.19 -4.52 -10.77
CA ALA A 137 11.00 -5.65 -11.19
C ALA A 137 10.55 -6.21 -12.55
N ILE A 138 9.23 -6.30 -12.80
CA ILE A 138 8.68 -6.69 -14.11
C ILE A 138 9.10 -5.64 -15.15
N PHE A 139 8.94 -4.35 -14.86
CA PHE A 139 9.32 -3.26 -15.78
C PHE A 139 10.79 -3.35 -16.19
N LEU A 140 11.71 -3.55 -15.24
CA LEU A 140 13.13 -3.73 -15.53
C LEU A 140 13.38 -5.01 -16.35
N SER A 141 12.77 -6.12 -15.97
CA SER A 141 12.95 -7.40 -16.67
C SER A 141 12.39 -7.42 -18.10
N SER A 142 11.44 -6.53 -18.39
CA SER A 142 10.87 -6.36 -19.73
C SER A 142 11.74 -5.56 -20.70
N GLN A 143 12.86 -4.98 -20.22
CA GLN A 143 13.82 -4.29 -21.07
C GLN A 143 14.76 -5.28 -21.76
N VAL A 144 14.72 -5.29 -23.09
CA VAL A 144 15.74 -5.97 -23.91
C VAL A 144 17.08 -5.28 -23.74
N GLY A 145 18.11 -6.03 -23.34
CA GLY A 145 19.48 -5.52 -23.18
C GLY A 145 19.87 -5.07 -21.76
N PHE A 146 19.08 -5.39 -20.72
CA PHE A 146 19.48 -5.13 -19.34
C PHE A 146 20.68 -6.02 -18.94
N ILE A 147 21.88 -5.44 -18.91
CA ILE A 147 23.10 -6.09 -18.44
C ILE A 147 23.27 -5.79 -16.95
N ARG A 148 23.12 -6.80 -16.10
CA ARG A 148 23.39 -6.69 -14.66
C ARG A 148 24.90 -6.59 -14.42
N LYS A 149 25.42 -5.37 -14.28
CA LYS A 149 26.78 -5.17 -13.77
C LYS A 149 26.80 -5.51 -12.28
N THR A 150 27.55 -6.53 -11.89
CA THR A 150 27.71 -6.92 -10.49
C THR A 150 29.15 -6.67 -10.09
N GLU A 151 29.38 -5.56 -9.39
CA GLU A 151 30.65 -5.25 -8.75
C GLU A 151 30.61 -5.79 -7.32
N ALA A 152 31.34 -6.88 -7.06
CA ALA A 152 31.28 -7.59 -5.78
C ALA A 152 31.63 -6.69 -4.58
N SER A 153 32.54 -5.73 -4.76
CA SER A 153 32.96 -4.78 -3.72
C SER A 153 31.85 -3.84 -3.26
N ARG A 154 30.92 -3.48 -4.15
CA ARG A 154 29.80 -2.58 -3.82
C ARG A 154 28.55 -3.34 -3.36
N GLN A 155 28.52 -4.64 -3.57
CA GLN A 155 27.36 -5.47 -3.24
C GLN A 155 27.07 -5.47 -1.74
N TYR A 156 28.10 -5.51 -0.88
CA TYR A 156 27.91 -5.45 0.57
C TYR A 156 27.20 -4.15 1.00
N LEU A 157 27.68 -2.99 0.54
CA LEU A 157 27.07 -1.69 0.87
C LEU A 157 25.63 -1.59 0.38
N LEU A 158 25.34 -2.10 -0.83
CA LEU A 158 23.99 -2.14 -1.38
C LEU A 158 23.07 -3.04 -0.57
N THR A 159 23.55 -4.21 -0.12
CA THR A 159 22.77 -5.10 0.73
C THR A 159 22.48 -4.47 2.08
N VAL A 160 23.49 -3.87 2.74
CA VAL A 160 23.29 -3.17 4.02
C VAL A 160 22.28 -2.03 3.88
N ALA A 161 22.43 -1.19 2.85
CA ALA A 161 21.50 -0.09 2.58
C ALA A 161 20.07 -0.59 2.33
N ALA A 162 19.91 -1.65 1.53
CA ALA A 162 18.60 -2.25 1.27
C ALA A 162 17.96 -2.83 2.54
N THR A 163 18.74 -3.49 3.41
CA THR A 163 18.27 -4.00 4.69
C THR A 163 17.82 -2.87 5.62
N LEU A 164 18.60 -1.79 5.73
CA LEU A 164 18.24 -0.63 6.54
C LEU A 164 16.96 0.05 6.03
N LEU A 165 16.82 0.20 4.71
CA LEU A 165 15.60 0.75 4.10
C LEU A 165 14.39 -0.14 4.34
N LEU A 166 14.54 -1.46 4.31
CA LEU A 166 13.47 -2.40 4.61
C LEU A 166 13.04 -2.30 6.08
N LEU A 167 14.01 -2.22 7.01
CA LEU A 167 13.72 -2.00 8.43
C LEU A 167 12.99 -0.66 8.64
N GLN A 168 13.44 0.40 7.99
CA GLN A 168 12.78 1.71 8.05
C GLN A 168 11.36 1.67 7.50
N LEU A 169 11.15 0.96 6.38
CA LEU A 169 9.82 0.80 5.79
C LEU A 169 8.89 0.05 6.74
N VAL A 170 9.33 -1.06 7.32
CA VAL A 170 8.52 -1.88 8.26
C VAL A 170 8.23 -1.10 9.54
N LEU A 171 9.23 -0.48 10.16
CA LEU A 171 9.05 0.28 11.40
C LEU A 171 8.21 1.54 11.17
N GLY A 172 8.45 2.24 10.06
CA GLY A 172 7.69 3.42 9.67
C GLY A 172 6.22 3.12 9.37
N THR A 173 5.94 2.03 8.64
CA THR A 173 4.54 1.62 8.38
C THR A 173 3.84 1.16 9.65
N TRP A 174 4.53 0.50 10.58
CA TRP A 174 3.97 0.15 11.88
C TRP A 174 3.63 1.40 12.70
N LEU A 175 4.54 2.37 12.76
CA LEU A 175 4.31 3.66 13.44
C LEU A 175 3.09 4.40 12.86
N ALA A 176 2.99 4.47 11.53
CA ALA A 176 1.89 5.12 10.82
C ALA A 176 0.55 4.41 11.06
N ALA A 177 0.52 3.07 10.99
CA ALA A 177 -0.69 2.28 11.20
C ALA A 177 -1.25 2.39 12.63
N ASN A 178 -0.39 2.70 13.60
CA ASN A 178 -0.78 2.96 14.99
C ASN A 178 -1.10 4.43 15.27
N ASN A 179 -1.05 5.32 14.26
CA ASN A 179 -1.20 6.77 14.40
C ASN A 179 -0.26 7.40 15.45
N ALA A 180 0.88 6.75 15.74
CA ALA A 180 1.78 7.14 16.82
C ALA A 180 2.70 8.32 16.43
N GLY A 181 2.82 8.63 15.13
CA GLY A 181 3.60 9.76 14.64
C GLY A 181 3.08 11.14 15.08
N LEU A 182 1.84 11.23 15.57
CA LEU A 182 1.20 12.48 15.99
C LEU A 182 1.53 12.89 17.44
N VAL A 183 2.23 12.04 18.20
CA VAL A 183 2.53 12.28 19.63
C VAL A 183 3.67 13.29 19.81
N CYS A 184 4.66 13.28 18.92
CA CYS A 184 5.82 14.16 19.02
C CYS A 184 5.57 15.44 18.23
N GLY A 185 5.45 16.59 18.93
CA GLY A 185 5.32 17.90 18.30
C GLY A 185 6.65 18.56 17.91
N ASP A 186 7.76 18.03 18.41
CA ASP A 186 9.10 18.60 18.24
C ASP A 186 10.01 17.66 17.41
N PHE A 187 11.06 18.24 16.83
CA PHE A 187 12.15 17.52 16.16
C PHE A 187 13.47 18.25 16.45
N PRO A 188 14.59 17.55 16.75
CA PRO A 188 14.83 16.10 16.67
C PRO A 188 14.50 15.32 17.96
N ARG A 189 14.10 16.01 19.04
CA ARG A 189 13.65 15.39 20.30
C ARG A 189 12.15 15.20 20.29
N CYS A 190 11.63 14.23 21.02
CA CYS A 190 10.21 14.04 21.26
C CYS A 190 9.90 14.33 22.74
N LEU A 191 8.94 15.22 23.01
CA LEU A 191 8.57 15.61 24.38
C LEU A 191 9.80 16.08 25.19
N ASN A 192 10.63 16.94 24.60
CA ASN A 192 11.92 17.41 25.16
C ASN A 192 12.97 16.31 25.46
N SER A 193 12.73 15.05 25.09
CA SER A 193 13.64 13.92 25.32
C SER A 193 14.09 13.27 24.01
N TRP A 194 15.31 12.72 23.98
CA TRP A 194 15.75 11.84 22.89
C TRP A 194 15.12 10.45 22.97
N TRP A 195 14.77 10.01 24.18
CA TRP A 195 14.14 8.72 24.46
C TRP A 195 13.05 8.92 25.52
N PRO A 196 11.82 9.32 25.13
CA PRO A 196 10.75 9.56 26.08
C PRO A 196 10.33 8.25 26.77
N GLN A 197 9.82 8.36 28.00
CA GLN A 197 9.30 7.20 28.73
C GLN A 197 8.03 6.68 28.03
N ALA A 198 8.14 5.50 27.42
CA ALA A 198 7.10 4.87 26.62
C ALA A 198 6.99 3.38 26.97
N ASN A 199 5.78 2.82 26.85
CA ASN A 199 5.62 1.37 26.92
C ASN A 199 5.96 0.72 25.59
N TYR A 200 7.27 0.56 25.32
CA TYR A 200 7.78 -0.06 24.09
C TYR A 200 7.37 -1.53 23.96
N GLN A 201 7.15 -2.25 25.08
CA GLN A 201 6.72 -3.65 25.04
C GLN A 201 5.33 -3.78 24.42
N ASN A 202 4.38 -2.94 24.86
CA ASN A 202 3.06 -2.90 24.26
C ASN A 202 3.08 -2.30 22.84
N ALA A 203 3.99 -1.37 22.55
CA ALA A 203 4.12 -0.78 21.21
C ALA A 203 4.45 -1.81 20.11
N PHE A 204 5.08 -2.94 20.45
CA PHE A 204 5.37 -4.04 19.51
C PHE A 204 4.47 -5.28 19.71
N ASN A 205 3.38 -5.15 20.47
CA ASN A 205 2.38 -6.20 20.58
C ASN A 205 1.37 -6.10 19.44
N PHE A 206 1.56 -6.90 18.39
CA PHE A 206 0.70 -6.92 17.19
C PHE A 206 -0.77 -7.28 17.47
N LEU A 207 -1.05 -7.91 18.62
CA LEU A 207 -2.38 -8.31 19.04
C LEU A 207 -3.05 -7.28 19.97
N ALA A 208 -2.29 -6.31 20.47
CA ALA A 208 -2.84 -5.28 21.35
C ALA A 208 -3.70 -4.28 20.57
N PRO A 209 -4.86 -3.86 21.09
CA PRO A 209 -5.64 -2.80 20.48
C PRO A 209 -4.89 -1.46 20.63
N LEU A 210 -4.27 -1.00 19.55
CA LEU A 210 -3.64 0.33 19.49
C LEU A 210 -4.31 1.17 18.40
N SER A 211 -4.76 2.35 18.80
CA SER A 211 -5.30 3.45 18.00
C SER A 211 -4.82 4.78 18.64
N PHE A 212 -5.21 5.96 18.13
CA PHE A 212 -4.73 7.32 18.48
C PHE A 212 -4.43 7.60 19.97
N SER A 213 -5.03 6.84 20.90
CA SER A 213 -4.60 6.69 22.29
C SER A 213 -3.36 5.80 22.49
N ALA A 214 -2.35 5.86 21.61
CA ALA A 214 -1.02 5.29 21.88
C ALA A 214 -0.37 6.13 22.98
N LYS A 215 -0.83 5.95 24.23
CA LYS A 215 -0.34 6.60 25.44
C LYS A 215 1.13 6.26 25.62
N VAL A 216 1.97 7.09 25.00
CA VAL A 216 3.33 7.33 25.44
C VAL A 216 3.30 8.59 26.28
N ALA A 217 2.73 8.41 27.47
CA ALA A 217 3.04 9.17 28.66
C ALA A 217 2.57 8.26 29.79
N LEU A 218 3.50 7.47 30.32
CA LEU A 218 3.36 7.03 31.69
C LEU A 218 3.34 8.31 32.53
N ASN A 219 2.15 8.72 32.94
CA ASN A 219 1.91 9.14 34.32
C ASN A 219 0.89 8.16 34.89
#